data_AF-A0A1G3VX34-F1
#
_entry.id   AF-A0A1G3VX34-F1
#
_cell.length_a   1.000
_cell.length_b   1.000
_cell.length_c   1.000
_cell.angle_alpha   90.00
_cell.angle_beta   90.00
_cell.angle_gamma   90.00
#
_symmetry.space_group_name_H-M   'P 1'
#
loop_
_entity.id
_entity.type
_entity.pdbx_description
1 polymer ?
#
loop_
_entity_poly.entity_id
_entity_poly.type
_entity_poly.pdbx_seq_one_letter_code
_entity_poly.pdbx_strand_id
1 'polypeptide(L)'
;MKNNKENKPNEFNPYSIDKLNNIKPGVKIGFLKFWVSGAAFFLTFTAFRIDTLDLLVVLYLLMVLAVEYIINKVIVWMDNDRFPTLSYLPHHVNRKSIKSVFATMGYVLFMILGTYYLIEGIMSLGIPSIGMLMFGFDYVGIDPITFGLFYWVVDWIYLTVKNKVIFKNKNQSKE
;
A
#
# COMPACT_ATOMS: atom_id res chain seq x y z
N MET A 1 36.15 42.57 -7.33
CA MET A 1 34.74 42.28 -7.01
C MET A 1 34.65 40.89 -6.39
N LYS A 2 34.43 40.81 -5.07
CA LYS A 2 34.23 39.54 -4.33
C LYS A 2 32.73 39.45 -4.04
N ASN A 3 32.05 38.47 -4.64
CA ASN A 3 30.63 38.23 -4.40
C ASN A 3 30.44 37.71 -2.97
N ASN A 4 29.93 38.57 -2.08
CA ASN A 4 29.39 38.15 -0.80
C ASN A 4 28.16 37.28 -1.05
N LYS A 5 28.32 35.96 -0.89
CA LYS A 5 27.17 35.08 -0.66
C LYS A 5 26.63 35.44 0.72
N GLU A 6 25.53 36.16 0.76
CA GLU A 6 24.74 36.33 1.97
C GLU A 6 24.39 34.93 2.49
N ASN A 7 25.02 34.55 3.60
CA ASN A 7 24.61 33.39 4.37
C ASN A 7 23.23 33.71 4.94
N LYS A 8 22.18 33.28 4.23
CA LYS A 8 20.83 33.28 4.78
C LYS A 8 20.89 32.51 6.10
N PRO A 9 20.44 33.10 7.22
CA PRO A 9 20.43 32.41 8.50
C PRO A 9 19.61 31.13 8.32
N ASN A 10 20.19 29.99 8.73
CA ASN A 10 19.48 28.71 8.77
C ASN A 10 18.16 28.94 9.49
N GLU A 11 17.05 28.93 8.74
CA GLU A 11 15.71 28.98 9.31
C GLU A 11 15.62 27.83 10.31
N PHE A 12 15.43 28.17 11.59
CA PHE A 12 15.22 27.19 12.64
C PHE A 12 13.98 26.39 12.25
N ASN A 13 14.17 25.18 11.75
CA ASN A 13 13.09 24.28 11.38
C ASN A 13 12.77 23.45 12.62
N PRO A 14 11.73 23.78 13.41
CA PRO A 14 11.40 23.06 14.65
C PRO A 14 11.09 21.57 14.42
N TYR A 15 10.90 21.15 13.16
CA TYR A 15 10.67 19.77 12.76
C TYR A 15 11.93 19.05 12.25
N SER A 16 13.11 19.67 12.28
CA SER A 16 14.38 19.03 11.90
C SER A 16 14.84 17.96 12.89
N ILE A 17 14.26 17.95 14.09
CA ILE A 17 14.55 16.98 15.14
C ILE A 17 13.86 15.63 14.83
N ASP A 18 12.78 15.66 14.05
CA ASP A 18 11.97 14.48 13.75
C ASP A 18 12.50 13.77 12.49
N LYS A 19 13.37 12.78 12.68
CA LYS A 19 14.00 11.99 11.59
C LYS A 19 12.98 11.37 10.65
N LEU A 20 11.76 11.09 11.13
CA LEU A 20 10.68 10.54 10.30
C LEU A 20 10.09 11.58 9.34
N ASN A 21 10.22 12.88 9.61
CA ASN A 21 9.69 13.93 8.74
C ASN A 21 10.43 14.03 7.40
N ASN A 22 11.71 13.66 7.37
CA ASN A 22 12.52 13.67 6.14
C ASN A 22 12.22 12.52 5.17
N ILE A 23 11.47 11.49 5.60
CA ILE A 23 11.14 10.34 4.76
C ILE A 23 10.03 10.74 3.79
N LYS A 24 10.23 10.46 2.49
CA LYS A 24 9.24 10.73 1.45
C LYS A 24 7.89 10.07 1.79
N PRO A 25 6.76 10.78 1.65
CA PRO A 25 5.42 10.25 1.97
C PRO A 25 5.10 8.91 1.28
N GLY A 26 5.52 8.75 0.02
CA GLY A 26 5.29 7.50 -0.73
C GLY A 26 5.95 6.27 -0.09
N VAL A 27 7.12 6.43 0.56
CA VAL A 27 7.79 5.33 1.27
C VAL A 27 7.01 4.98 2.53
N LYS A 28 6.54 5.98 3.29
CA LYS A 28 5.72 5.77 4.49
C LYS A 28 4.40 5.05 4.14
N ILE A 29 3.74 5.48 3.07
CA ILE A 29 2.48 4.88 2.61
C ILE A 29 2.71 3.46 2.08
N GLY A 30 3.79 3.24 1.33
CA GLY A 30 4.17 1.93 0.85
C GLY A 30 4.42 0.96 1.99
N PHE A 31 5.22 1.37 2.98
CA PHE A 31 5.47 0.60 4.19
C PHE A 31 4.19 0.32 4.98
N LEU A 32 3.29 1.30 5.12
CA LEU A 32 2.00 1.11 5.77
C LEU A 32 1.17 0.01 5.07
N LYS A 33 1.07 0.06 3.74
CA LYS A 33 0.32 -0.94 2.97
C LYS A 33 0.94 -2.33 3.07
N PHE A 34 2.26 -2.42 2.94
CA PHE A 34 3.03 -3.65 3.19
C PHE A 34 2.73 -4.24 4.57
N TRP A 35 2.85 -3.41 5.61
CA TRP A 35 2.74 -3.87 6.99
C TRP A 35 1.32 -4.30 7.35
N VAL A 36 0.33 -3.49 6.97
CA VAL A 36 -1.08 -3.76 7.27
C VAL A 36 -1.55 -5.02 6.54
N SER A 37 -1.16 -5.21 5.28
CA SER A 37 -1.53 -6.41 4.52
C SER A 37 -0.84 -7.67 5.05
N GLY A 38 0.45 -7.61 5.40
CA GLY A 38 1.15 -8.71 6.06
C GLY A 38 0.54 -9.05 7.42
N ALA A 39 0.23 -8.05 8.25
CA ALA A 39 -0.40 -8.27 9.55
C ALA A 39 -1.81 -8.87 9.42
N ALA A 40 -2.60 -8.42 8.43
CA ALA A 40 -3.90 -9.00 8.11
C ALA A 40 -3.77 -10.48 7.73
N PHE A 41 -2.83 -10.80 6.83
CA PHE A 41 -2.55 -12.17 6.43
C PHE A 41 -2.14 -13.04 7.61
N PHE A 42 -1.19 -12.56 8.43
CA PHE A 42 -0.75 -13.25 9.63
C PHE A 42 -1.93 -13.53 10.56
N LEU A 43 -2.71 -12.52 10.92
CA LEU A 43 -3.85 -12.67 11.83
C LEU A 43 -4.84 -13.69 11.27
N THR A 44 -5.18 -13.60 9.99
CA THR A 44 -6.15 -14.50 9.39
C THR A 44 -5.67 -15.96 9.40
N PHE A 45 -4.47 -16.24 8.89
CA PHE A 45 -3.99 -17.61 8.70
C PHE A 45 -3.33 -18.23 9.94
N THR A 46 -3.09 -17.45 11.00
CA THR A 46 -2.54 -17.98 12.27
C THR A 46 -3.55 -17.98 13.42
N ALA A 47 -4.45 -17.00 13.49
CA ALA A 47 -5.39 -16.88 14.61
C ALA A 47 -6.64 -17.75 14.44
N PHE A 48 -7.07 -18.00 13.20
CA PHE A 48 -8.28 -18.78 12.92
C PHE A 48 -7.93 -20.20 12.46
N ARG A 49 -8.74 -21.18 12.88
CA ARG A 49 -8.62 -22.59 12.49
C ARG A 49 -9.91 -23.05 11.81
N ILE A 50 -10.16 -22.49 10.64
CA ILE A 50 -11.33 -22.76 9.80
C ILE A 50 -10.86 -23.11 8.39
N ASP A 51 -11.80 -23.50 7.52
CA ASP A 51 -11.48 -23.89 6.15
C ASP A 51 -10.82 -22.76 5.35
N THR A 52 -9.96 -23.12 4.39
CA THR A 52 -9.14 -22.17 3.64
C THR A 52 -9.99 -21.14 2.88
N LEU A 53 -11.14 -21.54 2.34
CA LEU A 53 -12.05 -20.61 1.67
C LEU A 53 -12.62 -19.57 2.64
N ASP A 54 -12.98 -19.99 3.85
CA ASP A 54 -13.47 -19.08 4.89
C ASP A 54 -12.36 -18.14 5.36
N LEU A 55 -11.12 -18.64 5.50
CA LEU A 55 -9.95 -17.81 5.77
C LEU A 55 -9.76 -16.73 4.71
N LEU A 56 -9.91 -17.04 3.41
CA LEU A 56 -9.81 -16.03 2.35
C LEU A 56 -10.92 -14.99 2.44
N VAL A 57 -12.15 -15.39 2.79
CA VAL A 57 -13.25 -14.45 3.03
C VAL A 57 -12.95 -13.56 4.24
N VAL A 58 -12.42 -14.11 5.32
CA VAL A 58 -12.00 -13.34 6.51
C VAL A 58 -10.89 -12.35 6.16
N LEU A 59 -9.87 -12.78 5.42
CA LEU A 59 -8.80 -11.90 4.95
C LEU A 59 -9.37 -10.76 4.12
N TYR A 60 -10.27 -11.07 3.19
CA TYR A 60 -10.94 -10.08 2.35
C TYR A 60 -11.70 -9.04 3.18
N LEU A 61 -12.54 -9.47 4.12
CA LEU A 61 -13.29 -8.55 4.98
C LEU A 61 -12.37 -7.71 5.86
N LEU A 62 -11.34 -8.31 6.46
CA LEU A 62 -10.37 -7.61 7.29
C LEU A 62 -9.61 -6.57 6.46
N MET A 63 -9.18 -6.91 5.25
CA MET A 63 -8.49 -6.00 4.35
C MET A 63 -9.37 -4.85 3.85
N VAL A 64 -10.66 -5.09 3.60
CA VAL A 64 -11.61 -4.01 3.27
C VAL A 64 -11.68 -2.99 4.39
N LEU A 65 -11.82 -3.46 5.63
CA LEU A 65 -11.85 -2.57 6.81
C LEU A 65 -10.51 -1.86 7.01
N ALA A 66 -9.39 -2.57 6.87
CA ALA A 66 -8.07 -2.01 7.06
C ALA A 66 -7.74 -0.96 5.98
N VAL A 67 -8.10 -1.21 4.72
CA VAL A 67 -7.91 -0.24 3.64
C VAL A 67 -8.80 0.98 3.85
N GLU A 68 -10.10 0.79 4.11
CA GLU A 68 -11.05 1.90 4.22
C GLU A 68 -10.81 2.78 5.45
N TYR A 69 -10.55 2.15 6.60
CA TYR A 69 -10.56 2.85 7.88
C TYR A 69 -9.18 3.07 8.48
N ILE A 70 -8.13 2.41 8.00
CA ILE A 70 -6.75 2.64 8.44
C ILE A 70 -5.95 3.32 7.33
N ILE A 71 -5.67 2.60 6.24
CA ILE A 71 -4.76 3.08 5.18
C ILE A 71 -5.30 4.37 4.55
N ASN A 72 -6.56 4.37 4.12
CA ASN A 72 -7.19 5.51 3.48
C ASN A 72 -7.22 6.73 4.40
N LYS A 73 -7.45 6.56 5.71
CA LYS A 73 -7.44 7.66 6.68
C LYS A 73 -6.03 8.22 6.88
N VAL A 74 -5.02 7.36 7.04
CA VAL A 74 -3.64 7.79 7.20
C VAL A 74 -3.15 8.55 5.97
N ILE A 75 -3.48 8.09 4.76
CA ILE A 75 -3.09 8.80 3.52
C ILE A 75 -3.69 10.22 3.50
N VAL A 76 -4.98 10.37 3.80
CA VAL A 76 -5.63 11.69 3.83
C VAL A 76 -5.05 12.57 4.94
N TRP A 77 -4.75 11.99 6.10
CA TRP A 77 -4.16 12.74 7.21
C TRP A 77 -2.75 13.25 6.90
N MET A 78 -1.99 12.53 6.08
CA MET A 78 -0.67 12.94 5.62
C MET A 78 -0.69 13.98 4.49
N ASP A 79 -1.86 14.25 3.88
CA ASP A 79 -1.98 15.15 2.74
C ASP A 79 -1.75 16.61 3.16
N ASN A 80 -0.89 17.31 2.42
CA ASN A 80 -0.62 18.73 2.61
C ASN A 80 -0.06 19.36 1.33
N ASP A 81 -0.06 20.69 1.24
CA ASP A 81 0.37 21.43 0.04
C ASP A 81 1.82 21.13 -0.38
N ARG A 82 2.71 20.79 0.57
CA ARG A 82 4.11 20.45 0.28
C ARG A 82 4.26 19.02 -0.22
N PHE A 83 3.36 18.13 0.19
CA PHE A 83 3.41 16.69 -0.04
C PHE A 83 2.02 16.16 -0.38
N PRO A 84 1.59 16.26 -1.64
CA PRO A 84 0.30 15.73 -2.06
C PRO A 84 0.30 14.20 -1.99
N THR A 85 -0.54 13.61 -1.15
CA THR A 85 -0.64 12.16 -0.92
C THR A 85 -1.91 11.54 -1.49
N LEU A 86 -2.89 12.35 -1.92
CA LEU A 86 -4.16 11.85 -2.46
C LEU A 86 -3.99 10.93 -3.68
N SER A 87 -2.91 11.06 -4.44
CA SER A 87 -2.61 10.17 -5.57
C SER A 87 -2.43 8.70 -5.17
N TYR A 88 -2.08 8.43 -3.91
CA TYR A 88 -1.88 7.08 -3.36
C TYR A 88 -3.18 6.39 -2.92
N LEU A 89 -4.32 7.10 -2.98
CA LEU A 89 -5.62 6.55 -2.66
C LEU A 89 -6.09 5.57 -3.72
N PRO A 90 -6.74 4.44 -3.36
CA PRO A 90 -7.24 3.49 -4.33
C PRO A 90 -8.28 4.13 -5.27
N HIS A 91 -9.18 4.94 -4.70
CA HIS A 91 -10.20 5.68 -5.44
C HIS A 91 -10.51 7.04 -4.79
N HIS A 92 -11.23 7.88 -5.54
CA HIS A 92 -11.66 9.22 -5.10
C HIS A 92 -13.17 9.32 -4.85
N VAL A 93 -13.86 8.18 -4.67
CA VAL A 93 -15.27 8.14 -4.28
C VAL A 93 -15.46 8.85 -2.93
N ASN A 94 -16.61 9.51 -2.75
CA ASN A 94 -16.94 10.19 -1.49
C ASN A 94 -16.95 9.20 -0.31
N ARG A 95 -16.01 9.39 0.61
CA ARG A 95 -15.72 8.53 1.75
C ARG A 95 -16.81 8.44 2.81
N LYS A 96 -17.69 9.45 2.89
CA LYS A 96 -18.84 9.42 3.80
C LYS A 96 -19.98 8.54 3.26
N SER A 97 -19.88 8.09 2.00
CA SER A 97 -20.88 7.26 1.35
C SER A 97 -20.52 5.79 1.43
N ILE A 98 -21.55 4.93 1.53
CA ILE A 98 -21.41 3.48 1.38
C ILE A 98 -20.76 3.08 0.04
N LYS A 99 -20.86 3.93 -0.99
CA LYS A 99 -20.18 3.75 -2.28
C LYS A 99 -18.65 3.68 -2.13
N SER A 100 -18.08 4.35 -1.13
CA SER A 100 -16.64 4.26 -0.81
C SER A 100 -16.26 2.85 -0.39
N VAL A 101 -17.06 2.24 0.48
CA VAL A 101 -16.86 0.86 0.93
C VAL A 101 -16.93 -0.10 -0.26
N PHE A 102 -17.92 0.04 -1.14
CA PHE A 102 -18.02 -0.80 -2.34
C PHE A 102 -16.84 -0.61 -3.32
N ALA A 103 -16.35 0.62 -3.48
CA ALA A 103 -15.16 0.88 -4.29
C ALA A 103 -13.89 0.27 -3.65
N THR A 104 -13.76 0.37 -2.33
CA THR A 104 -12.69 -0.30 -1.57
C THR A 104 -12.80 -1.82 -1.68
N MET A 105 -14.01 -2.40 -1.62
CA MET A 105 -14.26 -3.82 -1.83
C MET A 105 -13.74 -4.30 -3.19
N GLY A 106 -14.09 -3.59 -4.27
CA GLY A 106 -13.59 -3.92 -5.61
C GLY A 106 -12.07 -3.81 -5.71
N TYR A 107 -11.48 -2.76 -5.14
CA TYR A 107 -10.02 -2.61 -5.06
C TYR A 107 -9.37 -3.75 -4.27
N VAL A 108 -9.85 -4.07 -3.06
CA VAL A 108 -9.27 -5.12 -2.22
C VAL A 108 -9.38 -6.49 -2.87
N LEU A 109 -10.50 -6.79 -3.53
CA LEU A 109 -10.66 -8.05 -4.26
C LEU A 109 -9.59 -8.19 -5.36
N PHE A 110 -9.42 -7.16 -6.17
CA PHE A 110 -8.36 -7.11 -7.19
C PHE A 110 -6.98 -7.29 -6.57
N MET A 111 -6.71 -6.61 -5.47
CA MET A 111 -5.43 -6.64 -4.78
C MET A 111 -5.10 -8.03 -4.22
N ILE A 112 -6.04 -8.69 -3.54
CA ILE A 112 -5.84 -10.03 -2.97
C ILE A 112 -5.61 -11.05 -4.09
N LEU A 113 -6.46 -11.06 -5.11
CA LEU A 113 -6.33 -11.99 -6.24
C LEU A 113 -5.02 -11.73 -7.02
N GLY A 114 -4.72 -10.47 -7.32
CA GLY A 114 -3.50 -10.10 -8.02
C GLY A 114 -2.25 -10.50 -7.24
N THR A 115 -2.25 -10.33 -5.92
CA THR A 115 -1.15 -10.74 -5.04
C THR A 115 -1.01 -12.26 -5.02
N TYR A 116 -2.12 -12.99 -4.85
CA TYR A 116 -2.13 -14.46 -4.82
C TYR A 116 -1.57 -15.05 -6.12
N TYR A 117 -2.11 -14.68 -7.27
CA TYR A 117 -1.65 -15.20 -8.56
C TYR A 117 -0.22 -14.79 -8.90
N LEU A 118 0.22 -13.60 -8.46
CA LEU A 118 1.60 -13.16 -8.65
C LEU A 118 2.57 -14.03 -7.84
N ILE A 119 2.24 -14.33 -6.58
CA ILE A 119 3.08 -15.18 -5.72
C ILE A 119 3.12 -16.60 -6.26
N GLU A 120 1.97 -17.20 -6.56
CA GLU A 120 1.87 -18.55 -7.15
C GLU A 120 2.65 -18.63 -8.47
N GLY A 121 2.53 -17.61 -9.33
CA GLY A 121 3.29 -17.50 -10.57
C GLY A 121 4.80 -17.51 -10.33
N ILE A 122 5.28 -16.71 -9.38
CA ILE A 122 6.70 -16.64 -9.02
C ILE A 122 7.20 -17.96 -8.41
N MET A 123 6.42 -18.57 -7.53
CA MET A 123 6.75 -19.86 -6.92
C MET A 123 6.78 -20.99 -7.96
N SER A 124 5.88 -20.98 -8.94
CA SER A 124 5.89 -21.95 -10.04
C SER A 124 7.13 -21.84 -10.94
N LEU A 125 7.79 -20.68 -10.97
CA LEU A 125 9.09 -20.48 -11.65
C LEU A 125 10.29 -20.93 -10.81
N GLY A 126 10.05 -21.51 -9.62
CA GLY A 126 11.09 -21.99 -8.71
C GLY A 126 11.69 -20.92 -7.81
N ILE A 127 11.10 -19.71 -7.77
CA ILE A 127 11.54 -18.65 -6.85
C ILE A 127 10.82 -18.85 -5.52
N PRO A 128 11.54 -19.16 -4.42
CA PRO A 128 10.92 -19.39 -3.12
C PRO A 128 10.36 -18.11 -2.50
N SER A 129 9.42 -18.27 -1.58
CA SER A 129 8.93 -17.17 -0.74
C SER A 129 10.04 -16.67 0.20
N ILE A 130 9.88 -15.45 0.73
CA ILE A 130 10.82 -14.86 1.69
C ILE A 130 10.90 -15.71 2.95
N GLY A 131 9.78 -16.25 3.43
CA GLY A 131 9.74 -17.17 4.55
C GLY A 131 10.57 -18.43 4.30
N MET A 132 10.46 -19.02 3.11
CA MET A 132 11.26 -20.19 2.73
C MET A 132 12.76 -19.89 2.69
N LEU A 133 13.15 -18.71 2.17
CA LEU A 133 14.55 -18.27 2.15
C LEU A 133 15.14 -18.05 3.55
N MET A 134 14.32 -17.57 4.49
CA MET A 134 14.77 -17.20 5.84
C MET A 134 14.70 -18.35 6.85
N PHE A 135 13.74 -19.27 6.70
CA PHE A 135 13.42 -20.28 7.71
C PHE A 135 13.49 -21.73 7.20
N GLY A 136 13.82 -21.93 5.92
CA GLY A 136 13.98 -23.25 5.31
C GLY A 136 12.81 -23.67 4.42
N PHE A 137 13.10 -24.58 3.48
CA PHE A 137 12.17 -25.02 2.43
C PHE A 137 11.07 -25.97 2.92
N ASP A 138 11.14 -26.41 4.18
CA ASP A 138 10.11 -27.26 4.79
C ASP A 138 8.77 -26.50 5.00
N TYR A 139 8.82 -25.17 5.00
CA TYR A 139 7.66 -24.28 5.09
C TYR A 139 7.16 -23.88 3.70
N VAL A 140 6.53 -24.81 2.99
CA VAL A 140 5.96 -24.55 1.67
C VAL A 140 4.65 -23.76 1.81
N GLY A 141 4.68 -22.48 1.44
CA GLY A 141 3.47 -21.65 1.42
C GLY A 141 3.75 -20.16 1.33
N ILE A 142 2.66 -19.40 1.21
CA ILE A 142 2.69 -17.95 1.26
C ILE A 142 2.80 -17.51 2.71
N ASP A 143 3.91 -16.85 3.07
CA ASP A 143 4.10 -16.26 4.38
C ASP A 143 3.64 -14.79 4.43
N PRO A 144 3.40 -14.21 5.63
CA PRO A 144 2.91 -12.85 5.77
C PRO A 144 3.83 -11.77 5.19
N ILE A 145 5.14 -11.98 5.23
CA ILE A 145 6.12 -11.00 4.72
C ILE A 145 6.08 -11.01 3.19
N THR A 146 6.09 -12.21 2.59
CA THR A 146 5.91 -12.37 1.14
C THR A 146 4.59 -11.78 0.68
N PHE A 147 3.49 -12.12 1.35
CA PHE A 147 2.17 -11.56 1.02
C PHE A 147 2.17 -10.03 1.07
N GLY A 148 2.65 -9.44 2.16
CA GLY A 148 2.68 -7.99 2.30
C GLY A 148 3.54 -7.30 1.24
N LEU A 149 4.69 -7.90 0.89
CA LEU A 149 5.59 -7.32 -0.10
C LEU A 149 4.96 -7.34 -1.49
N PHE A 150 4.42 -8.47 -1.92
CA PHE A 150 3.77 -8.58 -3.22
C PHE A 150 2.48 -7.78 -3.27
N TYR A 151 1.74 -7.66 -2.16
CA TYR A 151 0.61 -6.74 -2.05
C TYR A 151 1.02 -5.30 -2.34
N TRP A 152 2.14 -4.84 -1.76
CA TRP A 152 2.68 -3.52 -2.05
C TRP A 152 3.13 -3.37 -3.52
N VAL A 153 3.74 -4.39 -4.11
CA VAL A 153 4.11 -4.39 -5.54
C VAL A 153 2.88 -4.26 -6.44
N VAL A 154 1.84 -5.05 -6.19
CA VAL A 154 0.58 -4.99 -6.95
C VAL A 154 -0.07 -3.62 -6.79
N ASP A 155 -0.02 -3.00 -5.61
CA ASP A 155 -0.58 -1.67 -5.35
C ASP A 155 0.19 -0.62 -6.13
N TRP A 156 1.52 -0.71 -6.14
CA TRP A 156 2.36 0.19 -6.91
C TRP A 156 2.05 0.12 -8.41
N ILE A 157 1.86 -1.09 -8.95
CA ILE A 157 1.42 -1.29 -10.34
C ILE A 157 0.03 -0.67 -10.56
N TYR A 158 -0.94 -0.98 -9.69
CA TYR A 158 -2.30 -0.45 -9.75
C TYR A 158 -2.32 1.08 -9.76
N LEU A 159 -1.62 1.73 -8.82
CA LEU A 159 -1.54 3.18 -8.73
C LEU A 159 -0.88 3.80 -9.95
N THR A 160 0.17 3.16 -10.49
CA THR A 160 0.85 3.62 -11.70
C THR A 160 -0.08 3.59 -12.91
N VAL A 161 -0.81 2.49 -13.11
CA VAL A 161 -1.80 2.37 -14.19
C VAL A 161 -2.92 3.38 -14.01
N LYS A 162 -3.52 3.44 -12.81
CA LYS A 162 -4.62 4.37 -12.47
C LYS A 162 -4.23 5.82 -12.72
N ASN A 163 -3.05 6.25 -12.27
CA ASN A 163 -2.59 7.63 -12.43
C ASN A 163 -2.33 7.98 -13.90
N LYS A 164 -1.81 7.04 -14.71
CA LYS A 164 -1.66 7.22 -16.16
C LYS A 164 -3.01 7.36 -16.87
N VAL A 165 -3.99 6.53 -16.53
CA VAL A 165 -5.35 6.59 -17.11
C VAL A 165 -6.04 7.90 -16.76
N ILE A 166 -5.99 8.32 -15.49
CA ILE A 166 -6.58 9.60 -15.06
C ILE A 166 -5.93 10.80 -15.76
N PHE A 167 -4.60 10.78 -15.90
CA PHE A 167 -3.87 11.83 -16.61
C PHE A 167 -4.29 11.93 -18.08
N LYS A 168 -4.41 10.78 -18.76
CA LYS A 168 -4.87 10.73 -20.16
C LYS A 168 -6.26 11.32 -20.34
N ASN A 169 -7.21 10.98 -19.46
CA ASN A 169 -8.58 11.49 -19.55
C ASN A 169 -8.67 13.00 -19.32
N LYS A 170 -7.84 13.57 -18.46
CA LYS A 170 -7.79 15.03 -18.23
C LYS A 170 -7.25 15.82 -19.42
N ASN A 171 -6.39 15.22 -20.25
CA ASN A 171 -5.88 15.87 -21.46
C ASN A 171 -6.90 15.80 -22.60
N GLN A 172 -7.60 14.66 -22.74
CA GLN A 172 -8.66 14.51 -23.75
C GLN A 172 -9.89 15.38 -23.48
N SER A 173 -10.18 15.74 -22.23
CA SER A 173 -11.29 16.65 -21.90
C SER A 173 -10.95 18.13 -22.09
N LYS A 174 -9.71 18.46 -22.45
CA LYS A 174 -9.23 19.84 -22.67
C LYS A 174 -8.99 20.17 -24.15
N GLU A 175 -9.07 19.16 -25.01
CA GLU A 175 -9.14 19.28 -26.47
C GLU A 175 -10.61 19.30 -26.91
#